data_AF-A0A353VYE5-F1
#
_entry.id   AF-A0A353VYE5-F1
#
_cell.length_a   1.000
_cell.length_b   1.000
_cell.length_c   1.000
_cell.angle_alpha   90.00
_cell.angle_beta   90.00
_cell.angle_gamma   90.00
#
_symmetry.space_group_name_H-M   'P 1'
#
loop_
_entity.id
_entity.type
_entity.pdbx_description
1 polymer ?
#
loop_
_entity_poly.entity_id
_entity_poly.type
_entity_poly.pdbx_seq_one_letter_code
_entity_poly.pdbx_strand_id
1 'polypeptide(L)' 'EQGADEIAFLDITASSDNRKTLVSVVEKVASQVFIPLTVGGGIRNISDIKNMLKAGADKVSINTAAVKNPDFVR' A
#
# COMPACT_ATOMS: atom_id res chain seq x y z
N GLU A 1 4.09 -20.23 -6.88
CA GLU A 1 3.74 -21.58 -7.40
C GLU A 1 2.23 -21.91 -7.36
N GLN A 2 1.33 -21.11 -6.77
CA GLN A 2 -0.13 -21.37 -6.77
C GLN A 2 -0.95 -20.56 -7.81
N GLY A 3 -0.30 -19.92 -8.78
CA GLY A 3 -0.99 -19.21 -9.86
C GLY A 3 -1.78 -17.97 -9.43
N ALA A 4 -1.41 -17.32 -8.32
CA ALA A 4 -2.01 -16.03 -7.96
C ALA A 4 -1.64 -14.96 -8.99
N ASP A 5 -2.63 -14.20 -9.45
CA ASP A 5 -2.42 -13.11 -10.40
C ASP A 5 -1.94 -11.81 -9.73
N GLU A 6 -2.15 -11.68 -8.42
CA GLU A 6 -1.83 -10.48 -7.65
C GLU A 6 -1.76 -10.79 -6.14
N ILE A 7 -0.94 -10.01 -5.41
CA ILE A 7 -0.93 -9.98 -3.95
C ILE A 7 -1.43 -8.63 -3.47
N ALA A 8 -2.42 -8.63 -2.57
CA ALA A 8 -2.85 -7.45 -1.83
C ALA A 8 -2.32 -7.49 -0.40
N PHE A 9 -1.45 -6.53 -0.05
CA PHE A 9 -0.86 -6.37 1.27
C PHE A 9 -1.56 -5.23 2.01
N LEU A 10 -2.17 -5.51 3.17
CA LEU A 10 -2.90 -4.53 3.97
C LEU A 10 -2.25 -4.36 5.36
N ASP A 11 -1.68 -3.19 5.61
CA ASP A 11 -1.13 -2.80 6.92
C ASP A 11 -2.27 -2.32 7.85
N ILE A 12 -2.83 -3.26 8.61
CA ILE A 12 -3.88 -2.97 9.60
C ILE A 12 -3.35 -2.14 10.77
N THR A 13 -2.08 -2.28 11.12
CA THR A 13 -1.43 -1.58 12.23
C THR A 13 -1.21 -0.10 11.96
N ALA A 14 -0.91 0.29 10.71
CA ALA A 14 -0.75 1.70 10.34
C ALA A 14 -2.05 2.51 10.52
N SER A 15 -3.19 1.85 10.40
CA SER A 15 -4.52 2.46 10.54
C SER A 15 -4.99 2.47 11.99
N SER A 16 -4.79 1.37 12.75
CA SER A 16 -5.23 1.27 14.15
C SER A 16 -4.33 2.04 15.11
N ASP A 17 -3.00 1.98 14.92
CA ASP A 17 -2.02 2.46 15.89
C ASP A 17 -1.37 3.79 15.47
N ASN A 18 -1.88 4.39 14.39
CA ASN A 18 -1.36 5.61 13.77
C ASN A 18 0.17 5.57 13.48
N ARG A 19 0.70 4.37 13.24
CA ARG A 19 2.12 4.17 12.89
C ARG A 19 2.33 4.43 11.40
N LYS A 20 3.56 4.76 11.03
CA LYS A 20 3.97 4.83 9.62
C LYS A 20 3.87 3.42 9.02
N THR A 21 3.30 3.33 7.82
CA THR A 21 3.23 2.09 7.03
C THR A 21 4.61 1.45 6.93
N LEU A 22 4.67 0.12 7.02
CA LEU A 22 5.92 -0.65 7.02
C LEU A 22 6.56 -0.72 5.61
N VAL A 23 7.10 0.41 5.14
CA VAL A 23 7.81 0.55 3.85
C VAL A 23 8.85 -0.58 3.66
N SER A 24 9.63 -0.88 4.70
CA SER A 24 10.68 -1.91 4.65
C SER A 24 10.15 -3.33 4.45
N VAL A 25 8.90 -3.60 4.87
CA VAL A 25 8.26 -4.88 4.61
C VAL A 25 7.82 -4.94 3.15
N VAL A 26 7.26 -3.85 2.62
CA VAL A 26 6.90 -3.75 1.20
C VAL A 26 8.14 -3.97 0.32
N GLU A 27 9.26 -3.30 0.60
CA GLU A 27 10.52 -3.48 -0.13
C GLU A 27 10.98 -4.94 -0.17
N LYS A 28 10.92 -5.63 0.99
CA LYS A 28 11.29 -7.04 1.09
C LYS A 28 10.35 -7.92 0.26
N VAL A 29 9.04 -7.71 0.35
CA VAL A 29 8.05 -8.48 -0.41
C VAL A 29 8.21 -8.25 -1.90
N ALA A 30 8.33 -6.99 -2.34
CA ALA A 30 8.51 -6.62 -3.73
C ALA A 30 9.78 -7.24 -4.34
N SER A 31 10.85 -7.43 -3.56
CA SER A 31 12.06 -8.11 -4.03
C SER A 31 11.91 -9.61 -4.30
N GLN A 32 10.84 -10.24 -3.79
CA GLN A 32 10.62 -11.69 -3.86
C GLN A 32 9.38 -12.06 -4.70
N VAL A 33 8.51 -11.09 -4.98
CA VAL A 33 7.22 -11.31 -5.65
C VAL A 33 7.27 -10.70 -7.05
N PHE A 34 7.04 -11.54 -8.06
CA PHE A 34 7.07 -11.16 -9.48
C PHE A 34 5.68 -11.02 -10.12
N ILE A 35 4.64 -11.04 -9.31
CA ILE A 35 3.24 -10.75 -9.70
C ILE A 35 2.85 -9.39 -9.11
N PRO A 36 1.84 -8.70 -9.68
CA PRO A 36 1.36 -7.43 -9.18
C PRO A 36 1.21 -7.38 -7.66
N LEU A 37 1.70 -6.29 -7.04
CA LEU A 37 1.63 -6.03 -5.61
C LEU A 37 0.80 -4.76 -5.33
N THR A 38 -0.38 -4.94 -4.77
CA THR A 38 -1.19 -3.85 -4.19
C THR A 38 -0.84 -3.66 -2.72
N VAL A 39 -0.59 -2.43 -2.30
CA VAL A 39 -0.37 -2.10 -0.87
C VAL A 39 -1.44 -1.12 -0.37
N GLY A 40 -2.01 -1.40 0.80
CA GLY A 40 -2.94 -0.51 1.49
C GLY A 40 -2.69 -0.44 2.99
N GLY A 41 -3.35 0.50 3.66
CA GLY A 41 -3.23 0.72 5.11
C GLY A 41 -2.40 1.96 5.45
N GLY A 42 -3.03 2.91 6.16
CA GLY A 42 -2.36 4.13 6.63
C GLY A 42 -2.03 5.18 5.56
N ILE A 43 -2.59 5.09 4.33
CA ILE A 43 -2.37 6.08 3.27
C ILE A 43 -3.20 7.34 3.54
N ARG A 44 -2.53 8.47 3.79
CA ARG A 44 -3.18 9.74 4.20
C ARG A 44 -2.89 10.90 3.25
N ASN A 45 -1.77 10.83 2.51
CA ASN A 45 -1.33 11.90 1.63
C ASN A 45 -0.56 11.35 0.42
N ILE A 46 -0.26 12.21 -0.55
CA ILE A 46 0.47 11.86 -1.77
C ILE A 46 1.89 11.35 -1.50
N SER A 47 2.53 11.80 -0.42
CA SER A 47 3.87 11.33 -0.03
C SER A 47 3.86 9.86 0.36
N ASP A 48 2.82 9.42 1.09
CA ASP A 48 2.64 8.00 1.46
C ASP A 48 2.53 7.12 0.21
N ILE A 49 1.73 7.56 -0.77
CA ILE A 49 1.59 6.87 -2.07
C ILE A 49 2.94 6.76 -2.76
N LYS A 50 3.68 7.88 -2.87
CA LYS A 50 5.02 7.91 -3.49
C LYS A 50 5.99 6.96 -2.79
N ASN A 51 5.94 6.87 -1.46
CA ASN A 51 6.82 5.97 -0.71
C ASN A 51 6.49 4.50 -1.00
N MET A 52 5.20 4.12 -1.08
CA MET A 52 4.81 2.75 -1.42
C MET A 52 5.22 2.36 -2.84
N LEU A 53 5.01 3.24 -3.81
CA LEU A 53 5.42 2.99 -5.20
C LEU A 53 6.94 2.85 -5.32
N LYS A 54 7.71 3.71 -4.63
CA LYS A 54 9.18 3.60 -4.57
C LYS A 54 9.67 2.33 -3.89
N ALA A 55 8.90 1.80 -2.94
CA ALA A 55 9.18 0.54 -2.27
C ALA A 55 8.89 -0.69 -3.13
N GLY A 56 8.31 -0.53 -4.32
CA GLY A 56 8.02 -1.62 -5.25
C GLY A 56 6.57 -2.07 -5.27
N ALA A 57 5.63 -1.29 -4.71
CA ALA A 57 4.21 -1.52 -4.95
C ALA A 57 3.83 -1.10 -6.38
N ASP A 58 3.02 -1.90 -7.07
CA ASP A 58 2.45 -1.55 -8.36
C ASP A 58 1.20 -0.68 -8.21
N LYS A 59 0.46 -0.88 -7.12
CA LYS A 59 -0.82 -0.22 -6.82
C LYS A 59 -0.92 0.16 -5.36
N VAL A 60 -1.67 1.23 -5.08
CA VAL A 60 -1.94 1.69 -3.72
C VAL A 60 -3.45 1.70 -3.48
N SER A 61 -3.89 1.01 -2.43
CA SER A 61 -5.29 0.96 -2.00
C SER A 61 -5.56 2.04 -0.95
N ILE A 62 -6.61 2.83 -1.21
CA ILE A 62 -6.99 3.98 -0.41
C ILE A 62 -8.47 3.85 -0.06
N ASN A 63 -8.82 4.00 1.21
CA ASN A 63 -10.21 3.99 1.67
C ASN A 63 -10.53 5.25 2.49
N THR A 64 -10.14 5.29 3.77
CA THR A 64 -10.53 6.38 4.69
C THR A 64 -10.23 7.78 4.16
N ALA A 65 -9.09 7.99 3.51
CA ALA A 65 -8.75 9.29 2.91
C ALA A 65 -9.67 9.66 1.74
N ALA A 66 -9.97 8.70 0.86
CA ALA A 66 -10.87 8.89 -0.29
C ALA A 66 -12.33 9.11 0.15
N VAL A 67 -12.79 8.39 1.18
CA VAL A 67 -14.15 8.56 1.72
C VAL A 67 -14.31 9.92 2.40
N LYS A 68 -13.30 10.37 3.16
CA LYS A 68 -13.35 11.68 3.84
C LYS A 68 -13.12 12.86 2.91
N ASN A 69 -12.35 12.66 1.85
CA ASN A 69 -12.05 13.67 0.85
C ASN A 69 -12.04 13.03 -0.55
N PRO A 70 -13.19 13.00 -1.26
CA PRO A 70 -13.27 12.45 -2.59
C PRO A 70 -12.32 13.10 -3.61
N ASP A 71 -11.95 14.37 -3.42
CA ASP A 71 -11.00 15.07 -4.29
C ASP A 71 -9.57 14.51 -4.17
N PHE A 72 -9.29 13.71 -3.14
CA PHE A 72 -7.99 13.04 -2.98
C PHE A 72 -7.72 11.98 -4.06
N VAL A 73 -8.75 11.41 -4.67
CA VAL A 73 -8.65 10.34 -5.69
C VAL A 73 -9.18 10.76 -7.07
N ARG A 74 -9.43 12.06 -7.27
CA ARG A 74 -9.85 12.61 -8.56
C ARG A 74 -8.66 12.86 -9.50
#